data_AF-A0ABD5SGR4-F1
#
_entry.id   AF-A0ABD5SGR4-F1
#
_cell.length_a   1.000
_cell.length_b   1.000
_cell.length_c   1.000
_cell.angle_alpha   90.00
_cell.angle_beta   90.00
_cell.angle_gamma   90.00
#
_symmetry.space_group_name_H-M   'P 1'
#
loop_
_entity.id
_entity.type
_entity.pdbx_description
1 polymer ?
#
loop_
_entity_poly.entity_id
_entity_poly.type
_entity_poly.pdbx_seq_one_letter_code
_entity_poly.pdbx_strand_id
1 'polypeptide(L)'
;MSCPYLEYRDGSDDPDRDPFDEARAYCTAADRFVQPMRADICTDRYDLAHDRDCEIYREHADDADTAADVGEATGADETGGEDA
;
A
#
# COMPACT_ATOMS: atom_id res chain seq x y z
N MET A 1 8.17 -2.57 -14.07
CA MET A 1 6.82 -1.96 -14.01
C MET A 1 6.81 -1.05 -12.80
N SER A 2 6.13 0.10 -12.82
CA SER A 2 6.13 0.96 -11.63
C SER A 2 5.43 0.30 -10.45
N CYS A 3 5.97 0.49 -9.25
CA CYS A 3 5.37 0.11 -7.98
C CYS A 3 3.92 0.63 -7.87
N PRO A 4 2.94 -0.21 -7.51
CA PRO A 4 1.53 0.19 -7.42
C PRO A 4 1.24 1.16 -6.26
N TYR A 5 2.16 1.26 -5.28
CA TYR A 5 2.00 2.11 -4.11
C TYR A 5 2.60 3.51 -4.29
N LEU A 6 3.17 3.84 -5.45
CA LEU A 6 3.78 5.14 -5.71
C LEU A 6 2.76 6.10 -6.33
N GLU A 7 2.53 7.22 -5.64
CA GLU A 7 1.77 8.36 -6.14
C GLU A 7 2.64 9.63 -6.14
N TYR A 8 2.26 10.62 -6.94
CA TYR A 8 2.81 11.96 -6.88
C TYR A 8 1.70 12.92 -6.46
N ARG A 9 1.86 13.58 -5.31
CA ARG A 9 0.84 14.49 -4.74
C ARG A 9 1.35 15.92 -4.73
N ASP A 10 0.48 16.86 -5.06
CA ASP A 10 0.76 18.30 -5.06
C ASP A 10 0.70 18.93 -3.66
N GLY A 11 0.21 18.22 -2.64
CA GLY A 11 0.12 18.75 -1.28
C GLY A 11 0.02 17.64 -0.23
N SER A 12 0.13 18.01 1.03
CA SER A 12 -0.19 17.14 2.16
C SER A 12 -1.68 17.19 2.49
N ASP A 13 -2.17 16.20 3.23
CA ASP A 13 -3.55 16.17 3.76
C ASP A 13 -3.84 17.24 4.84
N ASP A 14 -2.81 18.01 5.26
CA ASP A 14 -2.94 19.11 6.21
C ASP A 14 -3.57 20.36 5.56
N PRO A 15 -4.75 20.83 6.03
CA PRO A 15 -5.49 21.91 5.38
C PRO A 15 -4.89 23.31 5.61
N ASP A 16 -4.00 23.47 6.59
CA ASP A 16 -3.31 24.73 6.88
C ASP A 16 -1.99 24.84 6.11
N ARG A 17 -1.61 23.80 5.35
CA ARG A 17 -0.37 23.73 4.57
C ARG A 17 -0.63 24.10 3.12
N ASP A 18 0.14 25.05 2.61
CA ASP A 18 0.14 25.35 1.18
C ASP A 18 0.58 24.13 0.34
N PRO A 19 0.02 23.96 -0.87
CA PRO A 19 0.47 22.95 -1.80
C PRO A 19 1.94 23.17 -2.18
N PHE A 20 2.62 22.09 -2.53
CA PHE A 20 3.97 22.10 -3.04
C PHE A 20 4.03 22.73 -4.44
N ASP A 21 5.15 23.39 -4.75
CA ASP A 21 5.42 23.93 -6.08
C ASP A 21 5.51 22.84 -7.17
N GLU A 22 5.84 21.61 -6.78
CA GLU A 22 5.97 20.44 -7.65
C GLU A 22 5.47 19.20 -6.91
N ALA A 23 4.85 18.28 -7.65
CA ALA A 23 4.30 17.06 -7.08
C ALA A 23 5.41 16.20 -6.46
N ARG A 24 5.20 15.74 -5.22
CA ARG A 24 6.18 14.97 -4.46
C ARG A 24 5.77 13.51 -4.38
N ALA A 25 6.77 12.64 -4.44
CA ALA A 25 6.58 11.20 -4.32
C ALA A 25 6.00 10.82 -2.96
N TYR A 26 4.87 10.12 -2.98
CA TYR A 26 4.14 9.64 -1.83
C TYR A 26 3.96 8.13 -1.95
N CYS A 27 4.26 7.41 -0.88
CA CYS A 27 4.07 5.96 -0.80
C CYS A 27 2.81 5.67 0.00
N THR A 28 1.80 5.08 -0.64
CA THR A 28 0.51 4.77 -0.01
C THR A 28 0.61 3.58 0.95
N ALA A 29 1.52 2.63 0.69
CA ALA A 29 1.76 1.50 1.61
C ALA A 29 2.31 1.97 2.98
N ALA A 30 3.19 2.98 3.00
CA ALA A 30 3.77 3.53 4.22
C ALA A 30 3.12 4.86 4.67
N ASP A 31 2.05 5.28 3.99
CA ASP A 31 1.28 6.50 4.24
C ASP A 31 2.15 7.76 4.45
N ARG A 32 3.15 7.97 3.59
CA ARG A 32 4.08 9.10 3.73
C ARG A 32 4.78 9.50 2.45
N PHE A 33 5.22 10.76 2.42
CA PHE A 33 6.17 11.24 1.42
C PHE A 33 7.51 10.52 1.54
N VAL A 34 8.04 10.09 0.39
CA VAL A 34 9.32 9.38 0.31
C VAL A 34 10.38 10.24 -0.39
N GLN A 35 11.64 9.91 -0.15
CA GLN A 35 12.74 10.60 -0.79
C GLN A 35 12.79 10.30 -2.30
N PRO A 36 13.35 11.21 -3.13
CA PRO A 36 13.48 11.00 -4.57
C PRO A 36 14.17 9.68 -4.94
N MET A 37 15.20 9.28 -4.19
CA MET A 37 15.91 8.01 -4.41
C MET A 37 14.99 6.78 -4.25
N ARG A 38 14.00 6.85 -3.35
CA ARG A 38 12.99 5.80 -3.23
C ARG A 38 12.05 5.79 -4.43
N ALA A 39 11.66 6.98 -4.90
CA ALA A 39 10.83 7.10 -6.09
C ALA A 39 11.52 6.52 -7.33
N ASP A 40 12.85 6.69 -7.44
CA ASP A 40 13.64 6.07 -8.50
C ASP A 40 13.56 4.53 -8.45
N ILE A 41 13.72 3.92 -7.28
CA ILE A 41 13.52 2.46 -7.09
C ILE A 41 12.11 2.06 -7.49
N CYS A 42 11.09 2.79 -7.02
CA CYS A 42 9.69 2.47 -7.27
C CYS A 42 9.28 2.65 -8.75
N THR A 43 10.01 3.44 -9.52
CA THR A 43 9.79 3.66 -10.96
C THR A 43 10.62 2.70 -11.83
N ASP A 44 11.36 1.78 -11.19
CA ASP A 44 12.33 0.89 -11.82
C ASP A 44 13.42 1.62 -12.64
N ARG A 45 13.87 2.76 -12.15
CA ARG A 45 14.90 3.56 -12.82
C ARG A 45 16.29 3.03 -12.48
N TYR A 46 17.23 3.16 -13.41
CA TYR A 46 18.65 2.81 -13.21
C TYR A 46 18.90 1.33 -12.84
N ASP A 47 18.12 0.40 -13.41
CA ASP A 47 18.19 -1.05 -13.13
C ASP A 47 17.90 -1.42 -11.66
N LEU A 48 17.32 -0.49 -10.91
CA LEU A 48 16.67 -0.75 -9.63
C LEU A 48 15.26 -1.29 -9.93
N ALA A 49 14.81 -2.26 -9.14
CA ALA A 49 13.52 -2.90 -9.31
C ALA A 49 12.74 -2.83 -8.00
N HIS A 50 11.51 -2.31 -8.04
CA HIS A 50 10.69 -2.14 -6.84
C HIS A 50 10.42 -3.45 -6.08
N ASP A 51 10.27 -4.57 -6.80
CA ASP A 51 10.02 -5.90 -6.23
C ASP A 51 11.23 -6.51 -5.52
N ARG A 52 12.45 -6.08 -5.90
CA ARG A 52 13.70 -6.58 -5.32
C ARG A 52 14.30 -5.61 -4.30
N ASP A 53 14.33 -4.33 -4.65
CA ASP A 53 15.16 -3.31 -4.01
C ASP A 53 14.38 -2.41 -3.04
N CYS A 54 13.04 -2.39 -3.10
CA CYS A 54 12.22 -1.62 -2.15
C CYS A 54 11.77 -2.50 -0.99
N GLU A 55 12.21 -2.20 0.23
CA GLU A 55 11.76 -2.90 1.44
C GLU A 55 10.24 -2.78 1.68
N ILE A 56 9.66 -1.58 1.51
CA ILE A 56 8.23 -1.34 1.76
C ILE A 56 7.38 -2.15 0.78
N TYR A 57 7.75 -2.15 -0.50
CA TYR A 57 6.97 -2.92 -1.47
C TYR A 57 6.97 -4.39 -1.09
N ARG A 58 8.14 -4.97 -0.78
CA ARG A 58 8.24 -6.37 -0.40
C ARG A 58 7.39 -6.69 0.83
N GLU A 59 7.48 -5.88 1.88
CA GLU A 59 6.69 -6.03 3.10
C GLU A 59 5.18 -6.06 2.82
N HIS A 60 4.68 -5.24 1.89
CA HIS A 60 3.24 -5.12 1.59
C HIS A 60 2.76 -5.97 0.40
N ALA A 61 3.67 -6.51 -0.42
CA ALA A 61 3.33 -7.36 -1.55
C ALA A 61 2.93 -8.77 -1.09
N ASP A 62 3.57 -9.27 -0.02
CA ASP A 62 3.23 -10.56 0.59
C ASP A 62 1.82 -10.54 1.23
N ASP A 63 1.38 -9.38 1.74
CA ASP A 63 0.03 -9.21 2.29
C ASP A 63 -1.07 -9.17 1.21
N ALA A 64 -0.75 -8.63 0.02
CA ALA A 64 -1.72 -8.48 -1.07
C ALA A 64 -2.12 -9.83 -1.70
N ASP A 65 -1.23 -10.84 -1.65
CA ASP A 65 -1.50 -12.19 -2.17
C ASP A 65 -2.40 -12.99 -1.22
N THR A 66 -2.30 -12.75 0.09
CA THR A 66 -3.09 -13.47 1.12
C THR A 66 -4.55 -13.00 1.21
N ALA A 67 -4.86 -11.77 0.78
CA ALA A 67 -6.24 -11.25 0.75
C ALA A 67 -7.09 -11.82 -0.40
N ALA A 68 -6.48 -12.48 -1.40
CA ALA A 68 -7.18 -13.09 -2.53
C ALA A 68 -7.67 -14.53 -2.26
N ASP A 69 -7.25 -15.17 -1.16
CA ASP A 69 -7.67 -16.52 -0.74
C ASP A 69 -8.33 -16.50 0.65
N VAL A 70 -9.43 -15.76 0.79
CA VAL A 70 -10.46 -16.11 1.79
C VAL A 70 -11.74 -16.43 1.05
N GLY A 71 -11.67 -17.53 0.30
CA GLY A 71 -12.85 -18.31 -0.08
C GLY A 71 -13.39 -19.01 1.15
N GLU A 72 -14.45 -18.44 1.72
CA GLU A 72 -15.61 -19.13 2.27
C GLU A 72 -15.39 -20.43 3.09
N ALA A 73 -15.56 -20.32 4.40
CA ALA A 73 -16.17 -21.40 5.20
C ALA A 73 -17.43 -20.84 5.86
N THR A 74 -18.55 -20.95 5.15
CA THR A 74 -19.91 -20.80 5.66
C THR A 74 -20.30 -21.96 6.58
N GLY A 75 -21.04 -21.64 7.65
CA GLY A 75 -21.93 -22.57 8.39
C GLY A 75 -21.28 -23.26 9.59
N ALA A 76 -21.91 -23.39 10.76
CA ALA A 76 -23.34 -23.51 10.99
C ALA A 76 -23.83 -22.73 12.23
N ASP A 77 -25.00 -22.14 12.02
CA ASP A 77 -26.06 -21.89 12.98
C ASP A 77 -26.33 -23.16 13.81
N GLU A 78 -26.33 -23.03 15.15
CA GLU A 78 -27.15 -23.91 16.00
C GLU A 78 -28.01 -23.03 16.90
N THR A 79 -29.22 -22.77 16.38
CA THR A 79 -30.37 -22.26 17.11
C THR A 79 -30.89 -23.27 18.14
N GLY A 80 -31.16 -22.78 19.35
CA GLY A 80 -32.35 -23.16 20.13
C GLY A 80 -32.25 -24.37 21.06
N GLY A 81 -32.43 -24.12 22.36
CA GLY A 81 -32.68 -25.14 23.37
C GLY A 81 -33.07 -24.55 24.73
N GLU A 82 -34.20 -23.83 24.80
CA GLU A 82 -34.99 -23.70 26.03
C GLU A 82 -35.45 -25.09 26.50
N ASP A 83 -35.33 -25.44 27.79
CA ASP A 83 -36.44 -25.88 28.68
C ASP A 83 -35.96 -26.30 30.09
N ALA A 84 -36.81 -25.98 31.09
CA ALA A 84 -36.88 -26.41 32.50
C ALA A 84 -36.07 -25.67 33.60
#